data_AF-A0A1F4BX15-F1
#
_entry.id   AF-A0A1F4BX15-F1
#
_cell.length_a   1.000
_cell.length_b   1.000
_cell.length_c   1.000
_cell.angle_alpha   90.00
_cell.angle_beta   90.00
_cell.angle_gamma   90.00
#
_symmetry.space_group_name_H-M   'P 1'
#
loop_
_entity.id
_entity.type
_entity.pdbx_description
1 polymer ?
#
loop_
_entity_poly.entity_id
_entity_poly.type
_entity_poly.pdbx_seq_one_letter_code
_entity_poly.pdbx_strand_id
1 'polypeptide(L)'
;MSDPLPDPFEFMKKLWNPMGLPMPGMVAPTLDLDAVEKKITDLKSVESWLNLNLNMLRLSIQGLEMQKNALAAMTAMQSGPADAGGQSAKNPFPDPSAWWTMMQAAAASAATAKPAEAKPADETPAKAKPK
;
A
#
# COMPACT_ATOMS: atom_id res chain seq x y z
N MET A 1 -14.76 -34.62 -34.26
CA MET A 1 -13.50 -34.56 -33.49
C MET A 1 -13.70 -33.56 -32.37
N SER A 2 -13.69 -34.02 -31.12
CA SER A 2 -13.74 -33.15 -29.95
C SER A 2 -12.29 -32.90 -29.53
N ASP A 3 -11.77 -31.71 -29.77
CA ASP A 3 -10.46 -31.32 -29.26
C ASP A 3 -10.50 -31.36 -27.71
N PRO A 4 -9.60 -32.09 -27.04
CA PRO A 4 -9.53 -32.04 -25.58
C PRO A 4 -9.12 -30.63 -25.18
N LEU A 5 -9.90 -30.04 -24.26
CA LEU A 5 -9.58 -28.75 -23.63
C LEU A 5 -8.11 -28.77 -23.18
N PRO A 6 -7.33 -27.71 -23.46
CA PRO A 6 -5.91 -27.69 -23.11
C PRO A 6 -5.74 -27.95 -21.63
N ASP A 7 -5.01 -29.03 -21.30
CA ASP A 7 -4.75 -29.46 -19.93
C ASP A 7 -4.07 -28.32 -19.16
N PRO A 8 -4.59 -27.90 -17.98
CA PRO A 8 -3.97 -26.87 -17.15
C PRO A 8 -2.50 -27.15 -16.84
N PHE A 9 -2.08 -28.42 -16.84
CA PHE A 9 -0.69 -28.81 -16.67
C PHE A 9 0.18 -28.42 -17.87
N GLU A 10 -0.33 -28.52 -19.09
CA GLU A 10 0.37 -28.12 -20.32
C GLU A 10 0.46 -26.59 -20.46
N PHE A 11 -0.55 -25.86 -19.97
CA PHE A 11 -0.47 -24.39 -19.84
C PHE A 11 0.65 -24.00 -18.88
N MET A 12 0.71 -24.65 -17.71
CA MET A 12 1.77 -24.42 -16.74
C MET A 12 3.14 -24.75 -17.32
N LYS A 13 3.27 -25.89 -17.99
CA LYS A 13 4.51 -26.30 -18.66
C LYS A 13 4.96 -25.30 -19.73
N LYS A 14 4.04 -24.78 -20.54
CA LYS A 14 4.32 -23.75 -21.55
C LYS A 14 4.72 -22.40 -20.97
N LEU A 15 4.23 -22.06 -19.77
CA LEU A 15 4.59 -20.82 -19.09
C LEU A 15 6.00 -20.88 -18.48
N TRP A 16 6.46 -22.07 -18.09
CA TRP A 16 7.76 -22.28 -17.43
C TRP A 16 8.89 -22.64 -18.37
N ASN A 17 8.59 -23.26 -19.52
CA ASN A 17 9.56 -23.62 -20.55
C ASN A 17 10.36 -22.43 -21.13
N PRO A 18 9.79 -21.23 -21.39
CA PRO A 18 10.54 -20.08 -21.91
C PRO A 18 11.34 -19.32 -20.84
N MET A 19 11.16 -19.61 -19.55
CA MET A 19 11.88 -18.96 -18.44
C MET A 19 13.24 -19.60 -18.14
N GLY A 20 13.65 -20.65 -18.87
CA GLY A 20 14.98 -21.25 -18.76
C GLY A 20 15.29 -21.86 -17.38
N LEU A 21 14.27 -22.19 -16.59
CA LEU A 21 14.45 -22.85 -15.29
C LEU A 21 14.76 -24.34 -15.54
N PRO A 22 15.95 -24.82 -15.16
CA PRO A 22 16.40 -26.15 -15.53
C PRO A 22 15.52 -27.23 -14.89
N MET A 23 15.14 -28.21 -15.70
CA MET A 23 14.53 -29.46 -15.25
C MET A 23 15.44 -30.12 -14.20
N PRO A 24 14.89 -30.69 -13.10
CA PRO A 24 15.68 -31.40 -12.11
C PRO A 24 16.48 -32.53 -12.79
N GLY A 25 17.80 -32.37 -12.89
CA GLY A 25 18.69 -33.29 -13.59
C GLY A 25 19.65 -32.68 -14.63
N MET A 26 19.48 -31.40 -15.02
CA MET A 26 20.53 -30.66 -15.75
C MET A 26 21.23 -29.69 -14.79
N VAL A 27 22.50 -30.01 -14.50
CA VAL A 27 23.53 -29.19 -13.84
C VAL A 27 23.03 -27.98 -13.06
N ALA A 28 22.97 -28.13 -11.74
CA ALA A 28 22.61 -27.06 -10.81
C ALA A 28 23.40 -25.76 -11.09
N PRO A 29 22.75 -24.64 -11.44
CA PRO A 29 23.41 -23.35 -11.59
C PRO A 29 23.58 -22.71 -10.21
N THR A 30 24.36 -23.33 -9.33
CA THR A 30 24.48 -22.88 -7.93
C THR A 30 25.92 -22.92 -7.42
N LEU A 31 26.81 -22.11 -7.99
CA LEU A 31 28.13 -21.84 -7.38
C LEU A 31 28.55 -20.36 -7.43
N ASP A 32 27.62 -19.42 -7.65
CA ASP A 32 27.90 -17.99 -7.46
C ASP A 32 26.98 -17.45 -6.36
N LEU A 33 27.50 -17.44 -5.14
CA LEU A 33 26.79 -16.99 -3.95
C LEU A 33 26.43 -15.49 -4.05
N ASP A 34 27.29 -14.69 -4.69
CA ASP A 34 27.08 -13.25 -4.85
C ASP A 34 25.94 -12.98 -5.84
N ALA A 35 25.84 -13.76 -6.91
CA ALA A 35 24.71 -13.68 -7.84
C ALA A 35 23.39 -14.10 -7.17
N VAL A 36 23.42 -15.09 -6.28
CA VAL A 36 22.24 -15.50 -5.48
C VAL A 36 21.83 -14.36 -4.53
N GLU A 37 22.77 -13.75 -3.82
CA GLU A 37 22.48 -12.65 -2.89
C GLU A 37 21.93 -11.41 -3.62
N LYS A 38 22.45 -11.12 -4.81
CA LYS A 38 21.92 -10.07 -5.68
C LYS A 38 20.48 -10.35 -6.10
N LYS A 39 20.18 -11.60 -6.50
CA LYS A 39 18.80 -12.01 -6.84
C LYS A 39 17.86 -11.93 -5.64
N ILE A 40 18.32 -12.34 -4.46
CA ILE A 40 17.55 -12.22 -3.21
C ILE A 40 17.20 -10.75 -2.96
N THR A 41 18.18 -9.85 -3.12
CA THR A 41 17.98 -8.41 -2.90
C THR A 41 16.96 -7.83 -3.89
N ASP A 42 17.10 -8.15 -5.19
CA ASP A 42 16.17 -7.69 -6.22
C ASP A 42 14.75 -8.20 -5.97
N LEU A 43 14.59 -9.49 -5.65
CA LEU A 43 13.29 -10.07 -5.34
C LEU A 43 12.66 -9.50 -4.07
N LYS A 44 13.45 -9.12 -3.05
CA LYS A 44 12.97 -8.40 -1.87
C LYS A 44 12.44 -7.01 -2.21
N SER A 45 13.09 -6.30 -3.13
CA SER A 45 12.58 -5.01 -3.62
C SER A 45 11.26 -5.19 -4.36
N VAL A 46 11.13 -6.21 -5.21
CA VAL A 46 9.86 -6.56 -5.87
C VAL A 46 8.79 -6.92 -4.85
N GLU A 47 9.11 -7.72 -3.84
CA GLU A 47 8.20 -8.07 -2.74
C GLU A 47 7.71 -6.82 -2.00
N SER A 48 8.61 -5.88 -1.70
CA SER A 48 8.24 -4.61 -1.05
C SER A 48 7.26 -3.79 -1.90
N TRP A 49 7.51 -3.68 -3.22
CA TRP A 49 6.61 -2.99 -4.14
C TRP A 49 5.25 -3.68 -4.26
N LEU A 50 5.21 -5.01 -4.32
CA LEU A 50 3.97 -5.78 -4.35
C LEU A 50 3.17 -5.61 -3.07
N ASN A 51 3.83 -5.59 -1.90
CA ASN A 51 3.16 -5.30 -0.63
C ASN A 51 2.54 -3.90 -0.61
N LEU A 52 3.21 -2.90 -1.18
CA LEU A 52 2.65 -1.56 -1.32
C LEU A 52 1.38 -1.57 -2.20
N ASN A 53 1.41 -2.26 -3.35
CA ASN A 53 0.25 -2.40 -4.22
C ASN A 53 -0.91 -3.09 -3.51
N LEU A 54 -0.63 -4.16 -2.78
CA LEU A 54 -1.61 -4.90 -2.00
C LEU A 54 -2.26 -4.00 -0.93
N ASN A 55 -1.48 -3.18 -0.25
CA ASN A 55 -1.98 -2.25 0.75
C ASN A 55 -2.89 -1.18 0.13
N MET A 56 -2.50 -0.60 -1.02
CA MET A 56 -3.33 0.38 -1.73
C MET A 56 -4.65 -0.23 -2.21
N LEU A 57 -4.62 -1.46 -2.70
CA LEU A 57 -5.82 -2.19 -3.10
C LEU A 57 -6.75 -2.43 -1.91
N ARG A 58 -6.20 -2.87 -0.77
CA ARG A 58 -6.97 -3.06 0.48
C ARG A 58 -7.64 -1.77 0.95
N LEU A 59 -6.91 -0.65 0.94
CA LEU A 59 -7.47 0.66 1.29
C LEU A 59 -8.58 1.08 0.34
N SER A 60 -8.42 0.81 -0.96
CA SER A 60 -9.44 1.12 -1.98
C SER A 60 -10.72 0.29 -1.75
N ILE A 61 -10.57 -0.99 -1.42
CA ILE A 61 -11.70 -1.87 -1.07
C ILE A 61 -12.43 -1.33 0.17
N GLN A 62 -11.69 -1.01 1.24
CA GLN A 62 -12.29 -0.46 2.46
C GLN A 62 -13.03 0.86 2.20
N GLY A 63 -12.49 1.73 1.33
CA GLY A 63 -13.15 2.96 0.91
C GLY A 63 -14.47 2.68 0.18
N LEU A 64 -14.49 1.72 -0.75
CA LEU A 64 -15.69 1.32 -1.47
C LEU A 64 -16.72 0.64 -0.55
N GLU A 65 -16.29 -0.16 0.41
CA GLU A 65 -17.17 -0.79 1.41
C GLU A 65 -17.85 0.27 2.30
N MET A 66 -17.11 1.31 2.70
CA MET A 66 -17.68 2.44 3.43
C MET A 66 -18.70 3.21 2.58
N GLN A 67 -18.40 3.45 1.30
CA GLN A 67 -19.34 4.10 0.36
C GLN A 67 -20.61 3.25 0.16
N LYS A 68 -20.46 1.94 0.01
CA LYS A 68 -21.60 1.00 -0.08
C LYS A 68 -22.46 1.08 1.17
N ASN A 69 -21.87 1.06 2.37
CA ASN A 69 -22.61 1.13 3.62
C ASN A 69 -23.34 2.48 3.79
N ALA A 70 -22.72 3.58 3.38
CA ALA A 70 -23.37 4.89 3.38
C ALA A 70 -24.58 4.93 2.43
N LEU A 71 -24.45 4.38 1.22
CA LEU A 71 -25.56 4.27 0.27
C LEU A 71 -26.67 3.33 0.78
N ALA A 72 -26.32 2.23 1.43
CA ALA A 72 -27.29 1.33 2.06
C ALA A 72 -28.07 2.04 3.17
N ALA A 73 -27.41 2.84 4.01
CA ALA A 73 -28.06 3.64 5.04
C ALA A 73 -29.00 4.71 4.45
N MET A 74 -28.56 5.41 3.38
CA MET A 74 -29.40 6.38 2.66
C MET A 74 -30.63 5.71 2.05
N THR A 75 -30.47 4.54 1.43
CA THR A 75 -31.57 3.77 0.85
C THR A 75 -32.55 3.29 1.93
N ALA A 76 -32.06 2.83 3.07
CA ALA A 76 -32.89 2.43 4.21
C ALA A 76 -33.69 3.61 4.79
N MET A 77 -33.10 4.82 4.84
CA MET A 77 -33.81 6.04 5.25
C MET A 77 -34.89 6.47 4.24
N GLN A 78 -34.60 6.37 2.94
CA GLN A 78 -35.57 6.65 1.87
C GLN A 78 -36.74 5.64 1.86
N SER A 79 -36.50 4.42 2.33
CA SER A 79 -37.48 3.33 2.40
C SER A 79 -38.22 3.26 3.75
N GLY A 80 -37.90 4.15 4.69
CA GLY A 80 -38.57 4.24 5.98
C GLY A 80 -39.99 4.79 5.81
N PRO A 81 -40.99 4.33 6.60
CA PRO A 81 -42.36 4.81 6.49
C PRO A 81 -42.41 6.34 6.66
N ALA A 82 -43.20 7.01 5.83
CA ALA A 82 -43.47 8.45 5.86
C ALA A 82 -44.32 8.87 7.07
N ASP A 83 -44.00 8.36 8.26
CA ASP A 83 -44.74 8.62 9.50
C ASP A 83 -43.75 8.84 10.65
N ALA A 84 -43.02 9.95 10.57
CA ALA A 84 -42.35 10.55 11.72
C ALA A 84 -42.22 12.05 11.46
N GLY A 85 -43.28 12.78 11.81
CA GLY A 85 -43.28 14.23 11.80
C GLY A 85 -42.15 14.79 12.67
N GLY A 86 -41.46 15.80 12.11
CA GLY A 86 -40.87 16.89 12.87
C GLY A 86 -39.70 16.57 13.80
N GLN A 87 -38.49 16.44 13.25
CA GLN A 87 -37.35 17.18 13.81
C GLN A 87 -36.16 17.25 12.85
N SER A 88 -35.78 18.49 12.55
CA SER A 88 -34.52 18.98 11.99
C SER A 88 -33.53 17.92 11.50
N ALA A 89 -33.38 17.90 10.18
CA ALA A 89 -32.26 17.31 9.45
C ALA A 89 -30.91 17.88 9.96
N LYS A 90 -30.40 17.34 11.07
CA LYS A 90 -28.97 17.38 11.40
C LYS A 90 -28.34 16.26 10.60
N ASN A 91 -27.67 16.64 9.51
CA ASN A 91 -26.94 15.73 8.64
C ASN A 91 -26.11 14.74 9.50
N PRO A 92 -26.39 13.42 9.43
CA PRO A 92 -25.68 12.40 10.22
C PRO A 92 -24.27 12.12 9.70
N PHE A 93 -23.82 12.85 8.68
CA PHE A 93 -22.49 12.74 8.11
C PHE A 93 -21.63 13.92 8.57
N PRO A 94 -20.42 13.67 9.11
CA PRO A 94 -19.47 14.73 9.39
C PRO A 94 -19.12 15.46 8.09
N ASP A 95 -19.17 16.79 8.14
CA ASP A 95 -18.87 17.65 7.00
C ASP A 95 -17.43 17.39 6.49
N PRO A 96 -17.24 16.98 5.22
CA PRO A 96 -15.93 16.80 4.62
C PRO A 96 -15.07 18.07 4.54
N SER A 97 -15.57 19.23 4.93
CA SER A 97 -14.77 20.45 5.12
C SER A 97 -14.22 20.61 6.54
N ALA A 98 -14.73 19.84 7.51
CA ALA A 98 -14.29 19.90 8.90
C ALA A 98 -12.85 19.41 9.08
N TRP A 99 -12.45 18.32 8.38
CA TRP A 99 -11.07 17.83 8.42
C TRP A 99 -10.08 18.84 7.79
N TRP A 100 -10.52 19.54 6.74
CA TRP A 100 -9.73 20.57 6.08
C TRP A 100 -9.53 21.81 6.95
N THR A 101 -10.59 22.24 7.61
CA THR A 101 -10.54 23.34 8.58
C THR A 101 -9.62 23.00 9.76
N MET A 102 -9.66 21.75 10.25
CA MET A 102 -8.79 21.29 11.33
C MET A 102 -7.31 21.26 10.95
N MET A 103 -6.97 20.79 9.74
CA MET A 103 -5.58 20.78 9.29
C MET A 103 -5.03 22.20 9.10
N GLN A 104 -5.85 23.11 8.59
CA GLN A 104 -5.46 24.51 8.42
C GLN A 104 -5.25 25.21 9.77
N ALA A 105 -6.07 24.91 10.79
CA ALA A 105 -5.86 25.39 12.16
C ALA A 105 -4.57 24.82 12.79
N ALA A 106 -4.27 23.54 12.55
CA ALA A 106 -3.03 22.91 13.02
C ALA A 106 -1.78 23.53 12.35
N ALA A 107 -1.84 23.79 11.04
CA ALA A 107 -0.77 24.44 10.29
C ALA A 107 -0.57 25.90 10.72
N ALA A 108 -1.65 26.64 11.00
CA ALA A 108 -1.58 28.00 11.53
C ALA A 108 -0.94 28.06 12.93
N SER A 109 -1.26 27.08 13.79
CA SER A 109 -0.67 26.96 15.13
C SER A 109 0.83 26.62 15.08
N ALA A 110 1.23 25.77 14.11
CA ALA A 110 2.64 25.45 13.87
C ALA A 110 3.44 26.63 13.30
N ALA A 111 2.84 27.51 12.49
CA ALA A 111 3.50 28.68 11.93
C ALA A 111 3.77 29.80 12.97
N THR A 112 3.05 29.82 14.09
CA THR A 112 3.28 30.76 15.20
C THR A 112 4.37 30.30 16.18
N ALA A 113 4.83 29.05 16.11
CA ALA A 113 5.92 28.54 16.92
C ALA A 113 7.28 28.82 16.23
N LYS A 114 7.78 30.05 16.36
CA LYS A 114 9.13 30.47 15.94
C LYS A 114 10.19 29.62 16.66
N PRO A 115 11.04 28.83 15.97
CA PRO A 115 12.19 28.19 16.59
C PRO A 115 13.23 29.24 16.91
N ALA A 116 13.55 29.42 18.20
CA ALA A 116 14.76 30.11 18.61
C ALA A 116 15.98 29.28 18.19
N GLU A 117 16.87 29.95 17.48
CA GLU A 117 18.08 29.49 16.83
C GLU A 117 19.06 28.82 17.82
N ALA A 118 19.40 27.55 17.60
CA ALA A 118 20.51 26.87 18.27
C ALA A 118 21.43 26.27 17.20
N LYS A 119 22.53 26.97 16.94
CA LYS A 119 23.61 26.56 16.03
C LYS A 119 24.56 25.61 16.76
N PRO A 120 24.89 24.43 16.21
CA PRO A 120 26.09 23.70 16.58
C PRO A 120 27.10 23.78 15.43
N ALA A 121 28.23 24.42 15.68
CA ALA A 121 29.44 24.29 14.87
C ALA A 121 30.62 24.25 15.85
N ASP A 122 31.12 23.06 16.16
CA ASP A 122 32.51 22.68 15.87
C ASP A 122 32.74 21.22 16.32
N GLU A 123 33.00 20.33 15.37
CA GLU A 123 33.59 19.02 15.61
C GLU A 123 35.03 19.04 15.08
N THR A 124 36.00 18.95 15.99
CA THR A 124 37.25 18.21 15.79
C THR A 124 37.87 17.96 17.17
N PRO A 125 38.51 16.79 17.43
CA PRO A 125 39.88 16.63 16.91
C PRO A 125 40.34 15.19 16.58
N ALA A 126 41.37 15.19 15.72
CA ALA A 126 42.60 14.37 15.78
C ALA A 126 42.58 12.86 15.44
N LYS A 127 43.03 12.61 14.20
CA LYS A 127 43.94 11.53 13.77
C LYS A 127 44.72 10.84 14.90
N ALA A 128 44.57 9.53 15.03
CA ALA A 128 45.52 8.65 15.70
C ALA A 128 46.01 7.56 14.72
N LYS A 129 47.32 7.49 14.49
CA LYS A 129 48.02 6.31 13.97
C LYS A 129 49.36 6.22 14.69
N PRO A 130 49.67 5.12 15.42
CA PRO A 130 51.02 4.85 15.84
C PRO A 130 51.71 3.84 14.92
N LYS A 131 53.02 3.80 15.13
CA LYS A 131 54.13 3.26 14.34
C LYS A 131 54.49 1.86 14.80
#